data_AF-A0A6C0IPN8-F1
#
_entry.id   AF-A0A6C0IPN8-F1
#
_cell.length_a   1.000
_cell.length_b   1.000
_cell.length_c   1.000
_cell.angle_alpha   90.00
_cell.angle_beta   90.00
_cell.angle_gamma   90.00
#
_symmetry.space_group_name_H-M   'P 1'
#
loop_
_entity.id
_entity.type
_entity.pdbx_description
1 polymer ?
#
loop_
_entity_poly.entity_id
_entity_poly.type
_entity_poly.pdbx_seq_one_letter_code
_entity_poly.pdbx_strand_id
1 'polypeptide(L)'
;MDGVLKQLFGPLDQKYCNYFLFLSILGFVLFVLFIVSFVFVGVANKRPFDFYLAGLFVAMTYFLFYFQSRLLHSMCAGTLIK
;
A
#
# COMPACT_ATOMS: atom_id res chain seq x y z
N MET A 1 17.18 -4.49 -19.95
CA MET A 1 16.02 -4.27 -19.06
C MET A 1 16.40 -3.48 -17.80
N ASP A 2 17.66 -3.06 -17.66
CA ASP A 2 18.25 -2.44 -16.47
C ASP A 2 18.02 -0.92 -16.40
N GLY A 3 17.70 -0.28 -17.54
CA GLY A 3 17.42 1.16 -17.62
C GLY A 3 16.08 1.57 -17.02
N VAL A 4 15.04 0.73 -17.14
CA VAL A 4 13.71 1.01 -16.57
C VAL A 4 13.74 0.88 -15.05
N LEU A 5 14.44 -0.13 -14.53
CA LEU A 5 14.67 -0.28 -13.09
C LEU A 5 15.46 0.90 -12.52
N LYS A 6 16.52 1.37 -13.20
CA LYS A 6 17.29 2.54 -12.76
C LYS A 6 16.56 3.87 -12.89
N GLN A 7 15.56 3.98 -13.76
CA GLN A 7 14.76 5.21 -13.91
C GLN A 7 13.57 5.24 -12.94
N LEU A 8 12.99 4.09 -12.60
CA LEU A 8 11.94 3.98 -11.56
C LEU A 8 12.51 3.89 -10.13
N PHE A 9 13.66 3.23 -9.95
CA PHE A 9 14.34 3.04 -8.67
C PHE A 9 15.71 3.75 -8.65
N GLY A 10 15.88 4.80 -9.46
CA GLY A 10 17.01 5.71 -9.35
C GLY A 10 16.97 6.46 -8.01
N PRO A 11 18.06 7.15 -7.62
CA PRO A 11 18.12 7.90 -6.36
C PRO A 11 16.95 8.88 -6.31
N LEU A 12 15.98 8.55 -5.46
CA LEU A 12 14.70 9.22 -5.38
C LEU A 12 14.93 10.57 -4.69
N ASP A 13 14.74 11.66 -5.43
CA ASP A 13 14.95 13.02 -4.93
C ASP A 13 14.14 13.26 -3.65
N GLN A 14 14.76 13.89 -2.65
CA GLN A 14 14.25 14.07 -1.28
C GLN A 14 12.80 14.62 -1.24
N LYS A 15 12.41 15.39 -2.25
CA LYS A 15 11.06 15.96 -2.39
C LYS A 15 9.94 14.91 -2.48
N TYR A 16 10.23 13.74 -3.03
CA TYR A 16 9.24 12.68 -3.16
C TYR A 16 9.02 11.90 -1.86
N CYS A 17 9.90 12.03 -0.86
CA CYS A 17 9.76 11.35 0.43
C CYS A 17 8.45 11.72 1.14
N ASN A 18 8.11 13.02 1.18
CA ASN A 18 6.86 13.50 1.77
C ASN A 18 5.62 13.05 0.98
N TYR A 19 5.75 12.90 -0.34
CA TYR A 19 4.67 12.39 -1.19
C TYR A 19 4.38 10.91 -0.90
N PHE A 20 5.42 10.09 -0.70
CA PHE A 20 5.24 8.68 -0.33
C PHE A 20 4.68 8.51 1.08
N LEU A 21 5.03 9.38 2.01
CA LEU A 21 4.44 9.41 3.34
C LEU A 21 2.94 9.75 3.26
N PHE A 22 2.56 10.76 2.46
CA PHE A 22 1.17 11.09 2.19
C PHE A 22 0.41 9.91 1.55
N LEU A 23 1.03 9.22 0.59
CA LEU A 23 0.43 8.06 -0.07
C LEU A 23 0.22 6.89 0.90
N SER A 24 1.13 6.68 1.85
CA SER A 24 1.01 5.68 2.92
C SER A 24 -0.20 5.96 3.82
N ILE A 25 -0.37 7.22 4.23
CA ILE A 25 -1.53 7.65 5.04
C ILE A 25 -2.83 7.43 4.26
N LEU A 26 -2.85 7.80 2.98
CA LEU A 26 -4.01 7.61 2.11
C LEU A 26 -4.35 6.12 1.95
N GLY A 27 -3.34 5.27 1.73
CA GLY A 27 -3.52 3.82 1.66
C GLY A 27 -4.08 3.22 2.95
N PHE A 28 -3.65 3.74 4.11
CA PHE A 28 -4.17 3.31 5.41
C PHE A 28 -5.64 3.72 5.60
N VAL A 29 -6.04 4.94 5.20
CA VAL A 29 -7.44 5.38 5.26
C VAL A 29 -8.33 4.52 4.37
N LEU A 30 -7.90 4.23 3.15
CA LEU A 30 -8.63 3.34 2.23
C LEU A 30 -8.77 1.91 2.78
N PHE A 31 -7.72 1.39 3.44
CA PHE A 31 -7.76 0.07 4.08
C PHE A 31 -8.82 0.01 5.18
N VAL A 32 -8.88 1.04 6.03
CA VAL A 32 -9.89 1.13 7.10
C VAL A 32 -11.30 1.18 6.51
N LEU A 33 -11.53 2.00 5.48
CA LEU A 33 -12.83 2.06 4.79
C LEU A 33 -13.22 0.72 4.17
N PHE A 34 -12.25 -0.01 3.62
CA PHE A 34 -12.46 -1.33 3.06
C PHE A 34 -12.87 -2.34 4.14
N ILE A 35 -12.16 -2.38 5.29
CA ILE A 35 -12.52 -3.26 6.41
C ILE A 35 -13.94 -2.96 6.90
N VAL A 36 -14.29 -1.68 7.11
CA VAL A 36 -15.62 -1.30 7.59
C VAL A 36 -16.70 -1.76 6.62
N SER A 37 -16.50 -1.52 5.32
CA SER A 37 -17.43 -1.96 4.27
C SER A 37 -17.54 -3.49 4.20
N PHE A 38 -16.40 -4.19 4.31
CA PHE A 38 -16.34 -5.64 4.26
C PHE A 38 -17.06 -6.29 5.45
N VAL A 39 -16.85 -5.77 6.66
CA VAL A 39 -17.52 -6.24 7.88
C VAL A 39 -19.02 -5.95 7.82
N PHE A 40 -19.42 -4.74 7.40
CA PHE A 40 -20.83 -4.37 7.30
C PHE A 40 -21.59 -5.27 6.31
N VAL A 41 -21.01 -5.52 5.13
CA VAL A 41 -21.61 -6.39 4.10
C VAL A 41 -21.55 -7.87 4.51
N GLY A 42 -20.47 -8.29 5.18
CA GLY A 42 -20.29 -9.66 5.66
C GLY A 42 -21.30 -10.05 6.73
N VAL A 43 -21.56 -9.17 7.71
CA VAL A 43 -22.56 -9.39 8.77
C VAL A 43 -23.99 -9.32 8.22
N ALA A 44 -24.26 -8.37 7.31
CA ALA A 44 -25.62 -8.16 6.80
C ALA A 44 -26.15 -9.29 5.90
N ASN A 45 -25.30 -10.02 5.17
CA ASN A 45 -25.76 -10.87 4.08
C ASN A 45 -25.31 -12.34 4.11
N LYS A 46 -24.69 -12.86 5.20
CA LYS A 46 -24.19 -14.26 5.30
C LYS A 46 -23.66 -14.79 3.96
N ARG A 47 -22.64 -14.10 3.44
CA ARG A 47 -22.18 -14.26 2.05
C ARG A 47 -21.46 -15.60 1.83
N PRO A 48 -21.50 -16.14 0.60
CA PRO A 48 -20.80 -17.36 0.22
C PRO A 48 -19.27 -17.17 0.22
N PHE A 49 -18.54 -18.28 0.09
CA PHE A 49 -17.09 -18.37 0.17
C PHE A 49 -16.35 -17.42 -0.81
N ASP A 50 -16.92 -17.13 -1.98
CA ASP A 50 -16.36 -16.18 -2.96
C ASP A 50 -16.14 -14.78 -2.39
N PHE A 51 -16.99 -14.33 -1.44
CA PHE A 51 -16.84 -13.04 -0.79
C PHE A 51 -15.61 -13.00 0.13
N TYR A 52 -15.30 -14.11 0.80
CA TYR A 52 -14.10 -14.23 1.62
C TYR A 52 -12.83 -14.27 0.76
N LEU A 53 -12.87 -14.95 -0.38
CA LEU A 53 -11.75 -15.00 -1.32
C LEU A 53 -11.44 -13.61 -1.89
N ALA A 54 -12.47 -12.85 -2.29
CA ALA A 54 -12.33 -11.47 -2.73
C ALA A 54 -11.77 -10.55 -1.63
N GLY A 55 -12.23 -10.72 -0.38
CA GLY A 55 -11.67 -10.01 0.78
C GLY A 55 -10.18 -10.28 0.99
N LEU A 56 -9.76 -11.54 0.81
CA LEU A 56 -8.36 -11.95 0.95
C LEU A 56 -7.45 -11.32 -0.11
N PHE A 57 -7.89 -11.30 -1.38
CA PHE A 57 -7.15 -10.61 -2.44
C PHE A 57 -6.98 -9.12 -2.15
N VAL A 58 -8.05 -8.46 -1.71
CA VAL A 58 -7.99 -7.04 -1.39
C VAL A 58 -7.08 -6.78 -0.18
N ALA A 59 -7.19 -7.61 0.87
CA ALA A 59 -6.27 -7.53 2.01
C ALA A 59 -4.81 -7.70 1.58
N MET A 60 -4.53 -8.60 0.64
CA MET A 60 -3.21 -8.82 0.07
C MET A 60 -2.71 -7.59 -0.73
N THR A 61 -3.59 -6.93 -1.49
CA THR A 61 -3.26 -5.67 -2.18
C THR A 61 -2.91 -4.55 -1.20
N TYR A 62 -3.68 -4.38 -0.13
CA TYR A 62 -3.37 -3.38 0.90
C TYR A 62 -2.08 -3.69 1.65
N PHE A 63 -1.81 -4.97 1.92
CA PHE A 63 -0.56 -5.41 2.52
C PHE A 63 0.64 -5.07 1.63
N LEU A 64 0.56 -5.37 0.32
CA LEU A 64 1.59 -5.00 -0.65
C LEU A 64 1.77 -3.48 -0.74
N PHE A 65 0.68 -2.71 -0.72
CA PHE A 65 0.73 -1.26 -0.77
C PHE A 65 1.41 -0.66 0.47
N TYR A 66 1.14 -1.20 1.65
CA TYR A 66 1.84 -0.83 2.89
C TYR A 66 3.33 -1.22 2.83
N PHE A 67 3.63 -2.42 2.34
CA PHE A 67 5.01 -2.90 2.19
C PHE A 67 5.81 -2.01 1.22
N GLN A 68 5.20 -1.63 0.09
CA GLN A 68 5.76 -0.69 -0.88
C GLN A 68 6.00 0.69 -0.24
N SER A 69 5.02 1.21 0.50
CA SER A 69 5.12 2.52 1.17
C SER A 69 6.22 2.55 2.24
N ARG A 70 6.43 1.45 2.97
CA ARG A 70 7.51 1.33 3.98
C ARG A 70 8.89 1.16 3.33
N LEU A 71 9.00 0.38 2.26
CA LEU A 71 10.25 0.23 1.51
C LEU A 71 10.75 1.58 1.00
N LEU A 72 9.89 2.38 0.38
CA LEU A 72 10.28 3.70 -0.14
C LEU A 72 10.67 4.68 0.97
N HIS A 73 9.97 4.67 2.10
CA HIS A 73 10.36 5.48 3.25
C HIS A 73 11.73 5.08 3.80
N SER A 74 12.01 3.77 3.89
CA SER A 74 13.33 3.27 4.34
C SER A 74 14.46 3.65 3.38
N MET A 75 14.20 3.64 2.07
CA MET A 75 15.19 4.07 1.06
C MET A 75 15.43 5.57 1.09
N CYS A 76 14.40 6.40 1.24
CA CYS A 76 14.59 7.84 1.42
C CYS A 76 15.38 8.17 2.70
N ALA A 77 15.06 7.55 3.84
CA ALA A 77 15.77 7.77 5.10
C ALA A 77 17.24 7.29 5.04
N GLY A 78 17.50 6.16 4.35
CA GLY A 78 18.86 5.65 4.14
C GLY A 78 19.71 6.54 3.23
N THR A 79 19.09 7.30 2.32
CA THR A 79 19.79 8.24 1.42
C THR A 79 20.16 9.56 2.14
N LEU A 80 19.59 9.84 3.32
CA LEU A 80 19.96 10.98 4.18
C LEU A 80 21.23 10.73 5.00
N ILE A 81 21.74 9.50 4.99
CA ILE A 81 23.03 9.15 5.56
C ILE A 81 24.05 9.16 4.41
N LYS A 82 24.35 10.35 3.89
CA LYS A 82 25.55 10.59 3.10
C LYS A 82 26.15 11.94 3.44
#